data_AF-A0A9X1S8U4-F1
#
_entry.id   AF-A0A9X1S8U4-F1
#
_cell.length_a   1.000
_cell.length_b   1.000
_cell.length_c   1.000
_cell.angle_alpha   90.00
_cell.angle_beta   90.00
_cell.angle_gamma   90.00
#
_symmetry.space_group_name_H-M   'P 1'
#
loop_
_entity.id
_entity.type
_entity.pdbx_description
1 polymer ?
#
loop_
_entity_poly.entity_id
_entity_poly.type
_entity_poly.pdbx_seq_one_letter_code
_entity_poly.pdbx_strand_id
1 'polypeptide(L)'
;MSRLRMVSVAAVLLAGTALTGCESAGLEPGTAEELQGEVSAVTEAASAGRYQEALQDLDDLTVRLETATRQGEVSANRGQRIGEAIDAVRLSLETEISLQK
;
A
#
# COMPACT_ATOMS: atom_id res chain seq x y z
N MET A 1 39.50 -9.30 34.50
CA MET A 1 40.79 -9.82 34.00
C MET A 1 40.61 -10.25 32.55
N SER A 2 41.38 -9.64 31.64
CA SER A 2 41.54 -10.02 30.22
C SER A 2 41.93 -11.51 30.12
N ARG A 3 41.62 -12.29 29.08
CA ARG A 3 42.13 -12.17 27.70
C ARG A 3 41.28 -12.99 26.70
N LEU A 4 41.05 -12.35 25.55
CA LEU A 4 40.91 -12.82 24.17
C LEU A 4 40.75 -14.33 23.86
N ARG A 5 39.84 -14.60 22.91
CA ARG A 5 40.21 -15.27 21.65
C ARG A 5 39.34 -14.78 20.49
N MET A 6 40.03 -14.44 19.42
CA MET A 6 39.61 -13.79 18.18
C MET A 6 39.68 -14.84 17.07
N VAL A 7 38.59 -15.12 16.35
CA VAL A 7 38.53 -15.73 14.99
C VAL A 7 37.14 -15.33 14.43
N SER A 8 37.01 -14.24 13.67
CA SER A 8 37.20 -14.09 12.22
C SER A 8 36.10 -14.70 11.35
N VAL A 9 35.30 -13.78 10.78
CA VAL A 9 34.79 -13.74 9.40
C VAL A 9 33.90 -14.89 8.94
N ALA A 10 32.59 -14.67 9.02
CA ALA A 10 31.69 -15.01 7.93
C ALA A 10 31.14 -13.70 7.38
N ALA A 11 31.80 -13.17 6.35
CA ALA A 11 31.25 -12.15 5.50
C ALA A 11 30.02 -12.74 4.81
N VAL A 12 28.87 -12.60 5.45
CA VAL A 12 27.58 -12.73 4.77
C VAL A 12 27.56 -11.56 3.81
N LEU A 13 27.85 -11.87 2.55
CA LEU A 13 27.55 -11.02 1.41
C LEU A 13 26.07 -10.66 1.53
N LEU A 14 25.81 -9.50 2.13
CA LEU A 14 24.62 -8.71 1.86
C LEU A 14 24.71 -8.38 0.37
N ALA A 15 24.31 -9.34 -0.46
CA ALA A 15 23.83 -9.05 -1.79
C ALA A 15 22.73 -8.03 -1.55
N GLY A 16 23.07 -6.77 -1.83
CA GLY A 16 22.12 -5.68 -1.87
C GLY A 16 21.06 -6.09 -2.86
N THR A 17 19.98 -6.68 -2.37
CA THR A 17 18.67 -6.49 -2.96
C THR A 17 18.48 -4.99 -2.89
N ALA A 18 18.88 -4.31 -3.96
CA ALA A 18 18.36 -3.00 -4.24
C ALA A 18 16.84 -3.16 -4.10
N LEU A 19 16.30 -2.66 -2.99
CA LEU A 19 14.89 -2.33 -2.88
C LEU A 19 14.67 -1.23 -3.93
N THR A 20 14.63 -1.60 -5.20
CA THR A 20 14.21 -0.73 -6.31
C THR A 20 12.74 -0.32 -6.14
N GLY A 21 12.06 -0.82 -5.10
CA GLY A 21 10.76 -0.34 -4.63
C GLY A 21 10.77 1.01 -3.90
N CYS A 22 11.94 1.59 -3.59
CA CYS A 22 12.05 2.94 -3.02
C CYS A 22 12.37 4.03 -4.05
N GLU A 23 12.28 3.74 -5.36
CA GLU A 23 12.20 4.83 -6.33
C GLU A 23 10.76 5.37 -6.29
N SER A 24 10.58 6.58 -5.76
CA SER A 24 9.33 7.34 -5.81
C SER A 24 9.00 7.84 -7.23
N ALA A 25 9.65 7.30 -8.26
CA ALA A 25 9.36 7.66 -9.63
C ALA A 25 7.94 7.23 -9.99
N GLY A 26 7.20 8.17 -10.57
CA GLY A 26 5.83 7.94 -11.02
C GLY A 26 4.78 7.97 -9.89
N LEU A 27 5.05 8.69 -8.80
CA LEU A 27 4.02 9.13 -7.85
C LEU A 27 4.32 10.57 -7.41
N GLU A 28 3.42 11.48 -7.73
CA GLU A 28 3.47 12.88 -7.30
C GLU A 28 3.25 12.97 -5.77
N PRO A 29 4.06 13.73 -5.01
CA PRO A 29 3.97 13.77 -3.56
C PRO A 29 2.60 14.20 -3.00
N GLY A 30 1.96 15.22 -3.58
CA GLY A 30 0.64 15.68 -3.18
C GLY A 30 -0.42 14.59 -3.40
N THR A 31 -0.44 14.01 -4.60
CA THR A 31 -1.26 12.81 -4.87
C THR A 31 -0.96 11.65 -3.90
N ALA A 32 0.29 11.46 -3.49
CA ALA A 32 0.65 10.41 -2.53
C ALA A 32 -0.01 10.64 -1.16
N GLU A 33 -0.04 11.89 -0.69
CA GLU A 33 -0.69 12.27 0.58
C GLU A 33 -2.22 12.08 0.47
N GLU A 34 -2.83 12.49 -0.64
CA GLU A 34 -4.26 12.29 -0.89
C GLU A 34 -4.63 10.80 -0.87
N LEU A 35 -3.93 9.97 -1.64
CA LEU A 35 -4.19 8.52 -1.70
C LEU A 35 -3.98 7.85 -0.34
N GLN A 36 -3.01 8.30 0.45
CA GLN A 36 -2.79 7.79 1.82
C GLN A 36 -3.92 8.17 2.77
N GLY A 37 -4.47 9.39 2.64
CA GLY A 37 -5.63 9.83 3.41
C GLY A 37 -6.86 8.95 3.17
N GLU A 38 -7.16 8.67 1.90
CA GLU A 38 -8.26 7.78 1.51
C GLU A 38 -8.04 6.34 2.03
N VAL A 39 -6.83 5.80 1.91
CA VAL A 39 -6.49 4.49 2.49
C VAL A 39 -6.69 4.47 4.01
N SER A 40 -6.37 5.57 4.70
CA SER A 40 -6.62 5.69 6.15
C SER A 40 -8.11 5.64 6.45
N ALA A 41 -8.94 6.37 5.71
CA ALA A 41 -10.40 6.38 5.89
C ALA A 41 -11.00 4.97 5.73
N VAL A 42 -10.65 4.26 4.64
CA VAL A 42 -11.06 2.86 4.41
C VAL A 42 -10.66 1.97 5.59
N THR A 43 -9.41 2.11 6.06
CA THR A 43 -8.86 1.29 7.15
C THR A 43 -9.57 1.57 8.47
N GLU A 44 -9.83 2.84 8.78
CA GLU A 44 -10.54 3.28 9.98
C GLU A 44 -11.99 2.77 9.98
N ALA A 45 -12.71 2.92 8.87
CA ALA A 45 -14.06 2.39 8.72
C ALA A 45 -14.11 0.86 8.85
N ALA A 46 -13.21 0.14 8.17
CA ALA A 46 -13.14 -1.32 8.22
C ALA A 46 -12.81 -1.83 9.64
N SER A 47 -11.82 -1.23 10.31
CA SER A 47 -11.43 -1.61 11.68
C SER A 47 -12.50 -1.34 12.72
N ALA A 48 -13.38 -0.35 12.47
CA ALA A 48 -14.57 -0.07 13.28
C ALA A 48 -15.77 -0.97 12.94
N GLY A 49 -15.63 -1.93 12.02
CA GLY A 49 -16.72 -2.78 11.55
C GLY A 49 -17.76 -2.07 10.68
N ARG A 50 -17.47 -0.84 10.22
CA ARG A 50 -18.35 -0.04 9.35
C ARG A 50 -18.11 -0.40 7.89
N TYR A 51 -18.29 -1.67 7.54
CA TYR A 51 -17.85 -2.19 6.25
C TYR A 51 -18.57 -1.60 5.03
N GLN A 52 -19.83 -1.18 5.17
CA GLN A 52 -20.51 -0.46 4.08
C GLN A 52 -19.92 0.92 3.82
N GLU A 53 -19.49 1.62 4.87
CA GLU A 53 -18.81 2.91 4.75
C GLU A 53 -17.40 2.72 4.18
N ALA A 54 -16.66 1.72 4.67
CA ALA A 54 -15.34 1.37 4.11
C ALA A 54 -15.40 1.03 2.62
N LEU A 55 -16.51 0.44 2.14
CA LEU A 55 -16.71 0.16 0.73
C LEU A 55 -16.96 1.43 -0.09
N GLN A 56 -17.69 2.41 0.45
CA GLN A 56 -17.84 3.73 -0.19
C GLN A 56 -16.52 4.49 -0.25
N ASP A 57 -15.77 4.53 0.86
CA ASP A 57 -14.45 5.17 0.90
C ASP A 57 -13.48 4.50 -0.10
N LEU A 58 -13.61 3.17 -0.29
CA LEU A 58 -12.80 2.44 -1.27
C LEU A 58 -13.18 2.76 -2.72
N ASP A 59 -14.47 3.02 -3.00
CA ASP A 59 -14.92 3.52 -4.30
C ASP A 59 -14.33 4.91 -4.59
N ASP A 60 -14.32 5.81 -3.62
CA ASP A 60 -13.72 7.14 -3.75
C ASP A 60 -12.21 7.07 -4.00
N LEU A 61 -11.49 6.20 -3.26
CA LEU A 61 -10.08 5.90 -3.51
C LEU A 61 -9.84 5.40 -4.95
N THR A 62 -10.72 4.54 -5.45
CA THR A 62 -10.64 4.00 -6.83
C THR A 62 -10.72 5.14 -7.85
N VAL A 63 -11.72 6.02 -7.72
CA VAL A 63 -11.92 7.17 -8.62
C VAL A 63 -10.72 8.13 -8.57
N ARG A 64 -10.18 8.38 -7.38
CA ARG A 64 -8.99 9.22 -7.19
C ARG A 64 -7.77 8.63 -7.91
N LEU A 65 -7.50 7.34 -7.73
CA LEU A 65 -6.38 6.66 -8.38
C LEU A 65 -6.49 6.70 -9.91
N GLU A 66 -7.67 6.42 -10.45
CA GLU A 66 -7.91 6.49 -11.91
C GLU A 66 -7.66 7.90 -12.44
N THR A 67 -8.13 8.91 -11.72
CA THR A 67 -7.96 10.32 -12.07
C THR A 67 -6.49 10.73 -12.03
N ALA A 68 -5.77 10.38 -10.97
CA ALA A 68 -4.34 10.64 -10.85
C ALA A 68 -3.51 9.91 -11.91
N THR A 69 -3.92 8.68 -12.26
CA THR A 69 -3.27 7.90 -13.34
C THR A 69 -3.48 8.57 -14.70
N ARG A 70 -4.70 9.06 -15.00
CA ARG A 70 -4.98 9.82 -16.24
C ARG A 70 -4.23 11.15 -16.31
N GLN A 71 -4.02 11.81 -15.19
CA GLN A 71 -3.26 13.05 -15.10
C GLN A 71 -1.74 12.82 -15.15
N GLY A 72 -1.27 11.57 -15.08
CA GLY A 72 0.15 11.22 -15.07
C GLY A 72 0.83 11.45 -13.72
N GLU A 73 0.08 11.83 -12.69
CA GLU A 73 0.53 11.96 -11.30
C GLU A 73 0.88 10.61 -10.70
N VAL A 74 0.18 9.56 -11.15
CA VAL A 74 0.52 8.16 -10.90
C VAL A 74 0.89 7.51 -12.22
N SER A 75 2.08 6.89 -12.31
CA SER A 75 2.45 6.14 -13.50
C SER A 75 1.47 4.97 -13.74
N ALA A 76 1.19 4.63 -15.00
CA ALA A 76 0.26 3.55 -15.34
C ALA A 76 0.61 2.21 -14.67
N ASN A 77 1.90 1.85 -14.59
CA ASN A 77 2.32 0.62 -13.92
C ASN A 77 2.00 0.65 -12.41
N ARG A 78 2.24 1.78 -11.74
CA ARG A 78 1.89 1.94 -10.33
C ARG A 78 0.38 1.96 -10.13
N GLY A 79 -0.36 2.65 -11.00
CA GLY A 79 -1.82 2.69 -11.01
C GLY A 79 -2.43 1.30 -11.10
N GLN A 80 -1.95 0.46 -12.02
CA GLN A 80 -2.41 -0.93 -12.14
C GLN A 80 -2.18 -1.73 -10.85
N ARG A 81 -0.97 -1.65 -10.28
CA ARG A 81 -0.62 -2.38 -9.05
C ARG A 81 -1.46 -1.94 -7.84
N ILE A 82 -1.74 -0.65 -7.71
CA ILE A 82 -2.62 -0.14 -6.65
C ILE A 82 -4.06 -0.58 -6.91
N GLY A 83 -4.53 -0.55 -8.16
CA GLY A 83 -5.86 -1.02 -8.55
C GLY A 83 -6.08 -2.50 -8.19
N GLU A 84 -5.12 -3.37 -8.49
CA GLU A 84 -5.18 -4.80 -8.10
C GLU A 84 -5.29 -4.98 -6.57
N ALA A 85 -4.62 -4.12 -5.79
CA ALA A 85 -4.72 -4.13 -4.33
C ALA A 85 -6.09 -3.62 -3.84
N ILE A 86 -6.63 -2.57 -4.46
CA ILE A 86 -7.98 -2.05 -4.19
C ILE A 86 -9.03 -3.13 -4.45
N ASP A 87 -8.93 -3.88 -5.55
CA ASP A 87 -9.85 -4.96 -5.89
C ASP A 87 -9.82 -6.09 -4.83
N ALA A 88 -8.63 -6.43 -4.33
CA ALA A 88 -8.50 -7.42 -3.26
C ALA A 88 -9.15 -6.94 -1.95
N VAL A 89 -9.01 -5.66 -1.61
CA VAL A 89 -9.68 -5.06 -0.44
C VAL A 89 -11.19 -5.05 -0.63
N ARG A 90 -11.68 -4.70 -1.82
CA ARG A 90 -13.11 -4.70 -2.17
C ARG A 90 -13.73 -6.07 -1.91
N LEU A 91 -13.12 -7.12 -2.46
CA LEU A 91 -13.56 -8.50 -2.25
C LEU A 91 -13.59 -8.88 -0.76
N SER A 92 -12.59 -8.42 0.00
CA SER A 92 -12.53 -8.67 1.45
C SER A 92 -13.68 -7.97 2.19
N LEU A 93 -13.95 -6.69 1.89
CA LEU A 93 -15.05 -5.95 2.49
C LEU A 93 -16.42 -6.55 2.14
N GLU A 94 -16.63 -6.93 0.88
CA GLU A 94 -17.86 -7.59 0.43
C GLU A 94 -18.07 -8.93 1.15
N THR A 95 -16.99 -9.67 1.40
CA THR A 95 -17.02 -10.89 2.20
C THR A 95 -17.49 -10.60 3.62
N GLU A 96 -16.89 -9.63 4.31
CA GLU A 96 -17.30 -9.23 5.68
C GLU A 96 -18.76 -8.78 5.74
N ILE A 97 -19.23 -8.00 4.75
CA ILE A 97 -20.63 -7.57 4.64
C ILE A 97 -21.56 -8.78 4.49
N SER A 98 -21.16 -9.80 3.73
CA SER A 98 -21.96 -11.00 3.52
C SER A 98 -22.08 -11.86 4.79
N LEU A 99 -21.05 -11.88 5.64
CA LEU A 99 -21.02 -12.65 6.89
C LEU A 99 -21.92 -12.06 8.00
N GLN A 100 -22.30 -10.79 7.88
CA GLN A 100 -23.18 -10.10 8.85
C GLN A 100 -24.68 -10.28 8.57
N LYS A 101 -25.04 -10.92 7.46
CA LYS A 101 -26.44 -11.23 7.09
C LYS A 101 -26.91 -12.51 7.75
#